data_AF-A0A3S4IG95-F1
#
_entry.id   AF-A0A3S4IG95-F1
#
_cell.length_a   1.000
_cell.length_b   1.000
_cell.length_c   1.000
_cell.angle_alpha   90.00
_cell.angle_beta   90.00
_cell.angle_gamma   90.00
#
_symmetry.space_group_name_H-M   'P 1'
#
loop_
_entity.id
_entity.type
_entity.pdbx_description
1 polymer ?
#
loop_
_entity_poly.entity_id
_entity_poly.type
_entity_poly.pdbx_seq_one_letter_code
_entity_poly.pdbx_strand_id
1 'polypeptide(L)'
;MALFKNFGWILPVLLISGCDNSNNFAAEKTPQTIALPALPVIQSAVMSLVPMPNGQRNELMMSQVCALARGELTQQQVAQNLLQQGIDLSRVPLEGNPLSILVDQDGARRMTACAAYVATSVMEVPKTKEFMVEAKTPAASGKKSLEVDVKKLNYYLGVQLAVARSNADIFALIANELSKKDGLTLEQYNQSARNIFANNAGLFLQRVNEIYDQGQNIQYTLLDYADNHFKFTTSNGYLFEFGYDGLNLNFNRIPWYSGDYLLGKSYMLNVNYLVQPKPTQAPATPPGSPVNPDNAK
;
A
#
# COMPACT_ATOMS: atom_id res chain seq x y z
N MET A 1 -29.40 -68.54 24.48
CA MET A 1 -30.65 -69.21 24.03
C MET A 1 -31.51 -68.13 23.41
N ALA A 2 -31.98 -68.11 22.16
CA ALA A 2 -32.08 -69.06 21.03
C ALA A 2 -32.13 -68.19 19.74
N LEU A 3 -31.33 -68.49 18.70
CA LEU A 3 -31.66 -69.20 17.45
C LEU A 3 -32.27 -68.36 16.29
N PHE A 4 -31.39 -68.00 15.34
CA PHE A 4 -31.41 -68.26 13.87
C PHE A 4 -32.72 -68.33 13.05
N LYS A 5 -32.77 -67.59 11.91
CA LYS A 5 -32.81 -68.06 10.48
C LYS A 5 -33.27 -66.94 9.50
N ASN A 6 -32.44 -66.54 8.54
CA ASN A 6 -32.38 -66.93 7.10
C ASN A 6 -33.55 -66.43 6.22
N PHE A 7 -33.35 -65.47 5.30
CA PHE A 7 -32.84 -65.54 3.90
C PHE A 7 -33.96 -65.74 2.86
N GLY A 8 -34.08 -64.81 1.89
CA GLY A 8 -34.94 -64.96 0.71
C GLY A 8 -35.05 -63.69 -0.14
N TRP A 9 -34.28 -63.66 -1.25
CA TRP A 9 -34.34 -62.69 -2.35
C TRP A 9 -35.68 -62.71 -3.11
N ILE A 10 -36.22 -61.53 -3.49
CA ILE A 10 -36.90 -61.28 -4.78
C ILE A 10 -36.57 -59.84 -5.26
N LEU A 11 -36.30 -59.73 -6.57
CA LEU A 11 -35.93 -58.55 -7.37
C LEU A 11 -36.96 -57.39 -7.38
N PRO A 12 -36.53 -56.18 -7.81
CA PRO A 12 -37.28 -54.93 -7.69
C PRO A 12 -38.29 -54.73 -8.83
N VAL A 13 -39.45 -54.16 -8.51
CA VAL A 13 -40.37 -53.58 -9.49
C VAL A 13 -40.11 -52.08 -9.55
N LEU A 14 -39.70 -51.63 -10.74
CA LEU A 14 -39.66 -50.25 -11.17
C LEU A 14 -41.07 -49.64 -11.12
N LEU A 15 -41.25 -48.59 -10.32
CA LEU A 15 -42.28 -47.59 -10.57
C LEU A 15 -41.62 -46.22 -10.61
N ILE A 16 -41.53 -45.72 -11.84
CA ILE A 16 -41.08 -44.38 -12.21
C ILE A 16 -42.28 -43.47 -11.98
N SER A 17 -42.36 -42.83 -10.82
CA SER A 17 -43.18 -41.63 -10.64
C SER A 17 -42.29 -40.41 -10.85
N GLY A 18 -42.47 -39.74 -11.98
CA GLY A 18 -41.86 -38.46 -12.28
C GLY A 18 -42.37 -37.39 -11.31
N CYS A 19 -41.48 -36.90 -10.45
CA CYS A 19 -41.61 -35.59 -9.85
C CYS A 19 -40.90 -34.61 -10.77
N ASP A 20 -41.65 -34.01 -11.68
CA ASP A 20 -41.24 -32.83 -12.43
C ASP A 20 -41.29 -31.65 -11.47
N ASN A 21 -40.26 -31.54 -10.63
CA ASN A 21 -40.04 -30.37 -9.79
C ASN A 21 -38.63 -29.89 -10.08
N SER A 22 -38.49 -29.25 -11.24
CA SER A 22 -37.34 -28.44 -11.62
C SER A 22 -37.26 -27.21 -10.69
N ASN A 23 -36.99 -27.46 -9.41
CA ASN A 23 -36.38 -26.46 -8.56
C ASN A 23 -35.01 -26.21 -9.17
N ASN A 24 -34.93 -25.13 -9.95
CA ASN A 24 -33.68 -24.46 -10.27
C ASN A 24 -33.02 -24.09 -8.94
N PHE A 25 -32.31 -25.05 -8.33
CA PHE A 25 -31.18 -24.75 -7.48
C PHE A 25 -30.18 -24.11 -8.42
N ALA A 26 -30.30 -22.79 -8.60
CA ALA A 26 -29.15 -21.99 -8.97
C ALA A 26 -28.08 -22.40 -7.97
N ALA A 27 -27.11 -23.18 -8.42
CA ALA A 27 -25.97 -23.55 -7.61
C ALA A 27 -25.42 -22.24 -7.08
N GLU A 28 -25.63 -22.00 -5.78
CA GLU A 28 -25.08 -20.84 -5.10
C GLU A 28 -23.58 -21.02 -5.25
N LYS A 29 -22.98 -20.27 -6.20
CA LYS A 29 -21.53 -20.30 -6.42
C LYS A 29 -20.92 -19.88 -5.09
N THR A 30 -20.48 -20.86 -4.30
CA THR A 30 -19.71 -20.61 -3.08
C THR A 30 -18.59 -19.65 -3.47
N PRO A 31 -18.54 -18.46 -2.85
CA PRO A 31 -17.49 -17.48 -3.14
C PRO A 31 -16.13 -18.18 -3.05
N GLN A 32 -15.39 -18.20 -4.15
CA GLN A 32 -14.04 -18.76 -4.19
C GLN A 32 -13.12 -17.79 -3.46
N THR A 33 -13.12 -17.91 -2.13
CA THR A 33 -12.39 -17.05 -1.22
C THR A 33 -11.02 -17.63 -0.91
N ILE A 34 -10.01 -16.76 -0.88
CA ILE A 34 -8.64 -17.10 -0.53
C ILE A 34 -8.22 -16.15 0.59
N ALA A 35 -7.61 -16.70 1.64
CA ALA A 35 -7.00 -15.91 2.70
C ALA A 35 -5.68 -15.31 2.21
N LEU A 36 -5.58 -13.99 2.18
CA LEU A 36 -4.36 -13.25 1.81
C LEU A 36 -3.88 -12.38 2.97
N PRO A 37 -2.56 -12.22 3.19
CA PRO A 37 -2.02 -11.28 4.16
C PRO A 37 -2.51 -9.85 3.89
N ALA A 38 -2.94 -9.13 4.93
CA ALA A 38 -3.47 -7.78 4.78
C ALA A 38 -2.38 -6.75 4.40
N LEU A 39 -1.16 -6.92 4.90
CA LEU A 39 -0.11 -5.91 4.79
C LEU A 39 0.27 -5.58 3.33
N PRO A 40 0.53 -6.54 2.42
CA PRO A 40 0.80 -6.22 1.01
C PRO A 40 -0.35 -5.45 0.32
N VAL A 41 -1.60 -5.74 0.68
CA VAL A 41 -2.78 -5.04 0.16
C VAL A 41 -2.79 -3.59 0.64
N ILE A 42 -2.50 -3.36 1.92
CA ILE A 42 -2.43 -2.02 2.51
C ILE A 42 -1.26 -1.24 1.93
N GLN A 43 -0.08 -1.84 1.80
CA GLN A 43 1.09 -1.21 1.19
C GLN A 43 0.81 -0.75 -0.24
N SER A 44 0.24 -1.63 -1.07
CA SER A 44 -0.18 -1.31 -2.44
C SER A 44 -1.16 -0.13 -2.45
N ALA A 45 -2.19 -0.18 -1.59
CA ALA A 45 -3.18 0.87 -1.48
C ALA A 45 -2.55 2.22 -1.09
N VAL A 46 -1.68 2.26 -0.07
CA VAL A 46 -1.02 3.48 0.38
C VAL A 46 -0.03 4.01 -0.66
N MET A 47 0.74 3.13 -1.32
CA MET A 47 1.65 3.51 -2.42
C MET A 47 0.88 4.20 -3.55
N SER A 48 -0.32 3.71 -3.88
CA SER A 48 -1.15 4.31 -4.94
C SER A 48 -1.68 5.72 -4.62
N LEU A 49 -1.56 6.19 -3.38
CA LEU A 49 -1.90 7.56 -2.96
C LEU A 49 -0.76 8.55 -3.16
N VAL A 50 0.46 8.08 -3.48
CA VAL A 50 1.60 8.94 -3.77
C VAL A 50 1.52 9.45 -5.21
N PRO A 51 1.47 10.77 -5.46
CA PRO A 51 1.54 11.31 -6.81
C PRO A 51 2.90 10.99 -7.44
N MET A 52 2.89 10.28 -8.57
CA MET A 52 4.09 9.88 -9.30
C MET A 52 4.04 10.44 -10.74
N PRO A 53 4.43 11.71 -10.97
CA PRO A 53 4.53 12.24 -12.32
C PRO A 53 5.47 11.36 -13.15
N ASN A 54 5.02 10.94 -14.34
CA ASN A 54 5.73 10.01 -15.21
C ASN A 54 6.05 8.65 -14.56
N GLY A 55 5.27 8.22 -13.57
CA GLY A 55 5.46 6.95 -12.87
C GLY A 55 6.66 6.92 -11.92
N GLN A 56 7.27 8.07 -11.63
CA GLN A 56 8.40 8.18 -10.72
C GLN A 56 8.07 9.04 -9.50
N ARG A 57 8.64 8.68 -8.35
CA ARG A 57 8.60 9.54 -7.16
C ARG A 57 9.37 10.82 -7.42
N ASN A 58 8.77 11.95 -7.04
CA ASN A 58 9.38 13.25 -7.22
C ASN A 58 9.57 13.92 -5.86
N GLU A 59 10.80 13.84 -5.35
CA GLU A 59 11.24 14.40 -4.06
C GLU A 59 10.96 15.90 -3.96
N LEU A 60 11.28 16.64 -5.03
CA LEU A 60 11.08 18.08 -5.08
C LEU A 60 9.60 18.43 -4.94
N MET A 61 8.76 17.84 -5.76
CA MET A 61 7.32 18.07 -5.74
C MET A 61 6.72 17.68 -4.38
N MET A 62 7.06 16.50 -3.86
CA MET A 62 6.49 16.02 -2.60
C MET A 62 6.97 16.82 -1.39
N SER A 63 8.20 17.37 -1.42
CA SER A 63 8.64 18.32 -0.38
C SER A 63 7.72 19.55 -0.31
N GLN A 64 7.28 20.08 -1.46
CA GLN A 64 6.37 21.22 -1.51
C GLN A 64 4.93 20.83 -1.11
N VAL A 65 4.44 19.65 -1.55
CA VAL A 65 3.13 19.13 -1.14
C VAL A 65 3.06 18.97 0.38
N CYS A 66 4.10 18.38 0.99
CA CYS A 66 4.17 18.20 2.43
C CYS A 66 4.29 19.52 3.19
N ALA A 67 5.06 20.49 2.69
CA ALA A 67 5.16 21.81 3.31
C ALA A 67 3.80 22.54 3.31
N LEU A 68 3.03 22.44 2.22
CA LEU A 68 1.65 22.96 2.17
C LEU A 68 0.72 22.21 3.13
N ALA A 69 0.79 20.88 3.15
CA ALA A 69 -0.06 20.05 4.00
C ALA A 69 0.16 20.33 5.50
N ARG A 70 1.39 20.67 5.90
CA ARG A 70 1.76 21.03 7.27
C ARG A 70 1.56 22.52 7.60
N GLY A 71 1.20 23.35 6.61
CA GLY A 71 1.08 24.80 6.78
C GLY A 71 2.41 25.51 7.00
N GLU A 72 3.54 24.88 6.64
CA GLU A 72 4.89 25.45 6.77
C GLU A 72 5.17 26.48 5.67
N LEU A 73 4.57 26.28 4.49
CA LEU A 73 4.64 27.20 3.36
C LEU A 73 3.25 27.57 2.87
N THR A 74 3.10 28.80 2.36
CA THR A 74 1.92 29.23 1.61
C THR A 74 2.01 28.79 0.15
N GLN A 75 0.87 28.82 -0.57
CA GLN A 75 0.87 28.58 -2.02
C GLN A 75 1.78 29.55 -2.78
N GLN A 76 1.86 30.82 -2.36
CA GLN A 76 2.75 31.79 -3.02
C GLN A 76 4.23 31.43 -2.82
N GLN A 77 4.61 31.00 -1.61
CA GLN A 77 5.98 30.57 -1.33
C GLN A 77 6.36 29.33 -2.12
N VAL A 78 5.46 28.35 -2.23
CA VAL A 78 5.68 27.17 -3.07
C VAL A 78 5.83 27.53 -4.55
N ALA A 79 4.95 28.40 -5.08
CA ALA A 79 5.06 28.86 -6.46
C ALA A 79 6.41 29.56 -6.73
N GLN A 80 6.87 30.39 -5.79
CA GLN A 80 8.17 31.06 -5.90
C GLN A 80 9.34 30.07 -5.86
N ASN A 81 9.32 29.09 -4.94
CA ASN A 81 10.36 28.06 -4.82
C ASN A 81 10.48 27.22 -6.09
N LEU A 82 9.34 26.84 -6.68
CA LEU A 82 9.31 26.03 -7.89
C LEU A 82 9.69 26.83 -9.14
N LEU A 83 9.34 28.12 -9.19
CA LEU A 83 9.76 29.00 -10.29
C LEU A 83 11.29 29.15 -10.35
N GLN A 84 11.97 29.21 -9.20
CA GLN A 84 13.45 29.22 -9.13
C GLN A 84 14.07 27.94 -9.70
N GLN A 85 13.29 26.86 -9.79
CA GLN A 85 13.70 25.58 -10.35
C GLN A 85 13.14 25.36 -11.77
N GLY A 86 12.60 26.42 -12.39
CA GLY A 86 12.08 26.41 -13.77
C GLY A 86 10.66 25.85 -13.91
N ILE A 87 9.92 25.66 -12.81
CA ILE A 87 8.55 25.13 -12.81
C ILE A 87 7.57 26.27 -12.54
N ASP A 88 6.81 26.66 -13.58
CA ASP A 88 5.78 27.71 -13.49
C ASP A 88 4.40 27.11 -13.16
N LEU A 89 3.97 27.26 -11.91
CA LEU A 89 2.67 26.76 -11.44
C LEU A 89 1.47 27.52 -12.01
N SER A 90 1.64 28.74 -12.56
CA SER A 90 0.51 29.53 -13.10
C SER A 90 -0.15 28.88 -14.33
N ARG A 91 0.55 27.94 -14.96
CA ARG A 91 0.10 27.20 -16.15
C ARG A 91 -0.42 25.81 -15.83
N VAL A 92 -0.37 25.40 -14.56
CA VAL A 92 -0.82 24.08 -14.13
C VAL A 92 -2.34 24.12 -13.94
N PRO A 93 -3.12 23.25 -14.60
CA PRO A 93 -4.56 23.21 -14.40
C PRO A 93 -4.89 22.71 -12.98
N LEU A 94 -6.05 23.10 -12.46
CA LEU A 94 -6.52 22.68 -11.13
C LEU A 94 -6.77 21.17 -11.03
N GLU A 95 -6.99 20.48 -12.15
CA GLU A 95 -7.23 19.05 -12.21
C GLU A 95 -6.58 18.39 -13.44
N GLY A 96 -6.47 17.07 -13.43
CA GLY A 96 -5.98 16.28 -14.57
C GLY A 96 -4.46 16.32 -14.80
N ASN A 97 -3.72 17.14 -14.05
CA ASN A 97 -2.26 17.21 -14.12
C ASN A 97 -1.63 16.68 -12.81
N PRO A 98 -0.50 15.95 -12.85
CA PRO A 98 0.20 15.51 -11.64
C PRO A 98 0.58 16.64 -10.66
N LEU A 99 0.88 17.84 -11.18
CA LEU A 99 1.20 19.02 -10.38
C LEU A 99 -0.05 19.74 -9.85
N SER A 100 -1.26 19.34 -10.27
CA SER A 100 -2.51 19.96 -9.80
C SER A 100 -2.64 19.94 -8.28
N ILE A 101 -2.03 18.96 -7.60
CA ILE A 101 -2.03 18.86 -6.13
C ILE A 101 -1.35 20.04 -5.43
N LEU A 102 -0.47 20.77 -6.13
CA LEU A 102 0.21 21.96 -5.63
C LEU A 102 -0.62 23.24 -5.75
N VAL A 103 -1.65 23.24 -6.61
CA VAL A 103 -2.43 24.45 -6.96
C VAL A 103 -3.91 24.35 -6.61
N ASP A 104 -4.44 23.14 -6.42
CA ASP A 104 -5.85 22.94 -6.03
C ASP A 104 -6.15 23.47 -4.62
N GLN A 105 -7.44 23.48 -4.24
CA GLN A 105 -7.87 23.89 -2.90
C GLN A 105 -8.05 22.72 -1.93
N ASP A 106 -7.78 21.48 -2.35
CA ASP A 106 -8.03 20.27 -1.56
C ASP A 106 -6.88 19.98 -0.59
N GLY A 107 -6.98 20.57 0.59
CA GLY A 107 -6.04 20.35 1.69
C GLY A 107 -6.01 18.89 2.17
N ALA A 108 -7.14 18.19 2.13
CA ALA A 108 -7.22 16.79 2.57
C ALA A 108 -6.49 15.86 1.60
N ARG A 109 -6.58 16.12 0.29
CA ARG A 109 -5.80 15.42 -0.74
C ARG A 109 -4.31 15.66 -0.57
N ARG A 110 -3.87 16.90 -0.32
CA ARG A 110 -2.46 17.20 -0.01
C ARG A 110 -1.97 16.47 1.23
N MET A 111 -2.76 16.47 2.30
CA MET A 111 -2.43 15.78 3.54
C MET A 111 -2.31 14.26 3.33
N THR A 112 -3.24 13.67 2.58
CA THR A 112 -3.22 12.25 2.23
C THR A 112 -1.98 11.90 1.40
N ALA A 113 -1.68 12.68 0.37
CA ALA A 113 -0.49 12.46 -0.46
C ALA A 113 0.81 12.61 0.33
N CYS A 114 0.90 13.61 1.21
CA CYS A 114 2.05 13.77 2.09
C CYS A 114 2.21 12.58 3.05
N ALA A 115 1.12 12.18 3.72
CA ALA A 115 1.13 11.03 4.62
C ALA A 115 1.56 9.75 3.90
N ALA A 116 1.01 9.49 2.70
CA ALA A 116 1.36 8.32 1.91
C ALA A 116 2.83 8.32 1.47
N TYR A 117 3.33 9.49 1.08
CA TYR A 117 4.73 9.65 0.68
C TYR A 117 5.68 9.43 1.86
N VAL A 118 5.35 9.97 3.04
CA VAL A 118 6.12 9.71 4.27
C VAL A 118 6.03 8.22 4.65
N ALA A 119 4.85 7.62 4.66
CA ALA A 119 4.63 6.21 4.99
C ALA A 119 5.45 5.26 4.11
N THR A 120 5.61 5.58 2.83
CA THR A 120 6.33 4.75 1.87
C THR A 120 7.82 5.09 1.78
N SER A 121 8.32 6.10 2.52
CA SER A 121 9.73 6.50 2.50
C SER A 121 10.67 5.49 3.16
N VAL A 122 10.14 4.65 4.07
CA VAL A 122 10.85 3.53 4.72
C VAL A 122 10.94 2.28 3.86
N MET A 123 10.40 2.33 2.65
CA MET A 123 10.42 1.24 1.66
C MET A 123 11.47 1.50 0.57
N GLU A 124 12.49 2.30 0.87
CA GLU A 124 13.55 2.67 -0.06
C GLU A 124 14.90 2.61 0.65
N VAL A 125 15.95 2.26 -0.11
CA VAL A 125 17.31 2.32 0.40
C VAL A 125 17.72 3.79 0.55
N PRO A 126 18.33 4.19 1.69
CA PRO A 126 18.82 5.53 1.88
C PRO A 126 19.80 5.96 0.79
N LYS A 127 19.65 7.19 0.32
CA LYS A 127 20.69 7.84 -0.50
C LYS A 127 21.85 8.25 0.41
N THR A 128 23.10 8.05 -0.03
CA THR A 128 24.30 8.40 0.75
C THR A 128 24.31 9.87 1.21
N LYS A 129 23.76 10.78 0.41
CA LYS A 129 23.62 12.21 0.74
C LYS A 129 22.84 12.51 2.03
N GLU A 130 22.02 11.57 2.49
CA GLU A 130 21.21 11.74 3.70
C GLU A 130 22.09 11.79 4.96
N PHE A 131 23.24 11.12 4.96
CA PHE A 131 24.11 11.01 6.14
C PHE A 131 25.62 11.10 5.85
N MET A 132 26.03 11.24 4.60
CA MET A 132 27.43 11.44 4.23
C MET A 132 27.70 12.90 3.84
N VAL A 133 28.91 13.38 4.14
CA VAL A 133 29.41 14.72 3.79
C VAL A 133 30.80 14.62 3.16
N GLU A 134 31.22 15.65 2.41
CA GLU A 134 32.60 15.73 1.93
C GLU A 134 33.55 15.79 3.12
N ALA A 135 34.52 14.87 3.16
CA ALA A 135 35.49 14.81 4.23
C ALA A 135 36.36 16.06 4.23
N LYS A 136 36.62 16.59 5.43
CA LYS A 136 37.41 17.82 5.60
C LYS A 136 38.88 17.66 5.18
N THR A 137 39.37 16.42 5.17
CA THR A 137 40.75 16.11 4.77
C THR A 137 40.71 15.44 3.40
N PRO A 138 41.36 16.01 2.37
CA PRO A 138 41.46 15.37 1.07
C PRO A 138 42.10 13.99 1.21
N ALA A 139 41.59 12.99 0.49
CA ALA A 139 42.29 11.71 0.41
C ALA A 139 43.67 11.94 -0.20
N ALA A 140 44.66 11.13 0.18
CA ALA A 140 46.02 11.19 -0.37
C ALA A 140 46.07 11.09 -1.92
N SER A 141 44.99 10.64 -2.55
CA SER A 141 44.80 10.54 -3.99
C SER A 141 44.27 11.81 -4.68
N GLY A 142 44.05 12.91 -3.94
CA GLY A 142 43.45 14.15 -4.46
C GLY A 142 41.96 14.03 -4.82
N LYS A 143 41.34 12.86 -4.60
CA LYS A 143 39.90 12.65 -4.77
C LYS A 143 39.15 13.14 -3.54
N LYS A 144 37.99 13.79 -3.77
CA LYS A 144 37.02 14.06 -2.72
C LYS A 144 36.60 12.73 -2.08
N SER A 145 36.79 12.61 -0.78
CA SER A 145 36.29 11.46 -0.01
C SER A 145 35.04 11.86 0.75
N LEU A 146 34.16 10.90 1.02
CA LEU A 146 32.95 11.10 1.80
C LEU A 146 33.14 10.47 3.18
N GLU A 147 32.71 11.17 4.22
CA GLU A 147 32.67 10.66 5.59
C GLU A 147 31.24 10.64 6.12
N VAL A 148 30.96 9.73 7.06
CA VAL A 148 29.66 9.66 7.72
C VAL A 148 29.55 10.80 8.74
N ASP A 149 28.52 11.62 8.59
CA ASP A 149 28.11 12.57 9.61
C ASP A 149 27.18 11.85 10.61
N VAL A 150 27.69 11.59 11.81
CA VAL A 150 26.97 10.84 12.85
C VAL A 150 25.67 11.52 13.27
N LYS A 151 25.60 12.87 13.25
CA LYS A 151 24.37 13.59 13.62
C LYS A 151 23.31 13.41 12.54
N LYS A 152 23.69 13.53 11.27
CA LYS A 152 22.78 13.26 10.15
C LYS A 152 22.33 11.80 10.12
N LEU A 153 23.24 10.87 10.38
CA LEU A 153 22.90 9.45 10.46
C LEU A 153 21.87 9.20 11.56
N ASN A 154 22.11 9.68 12.79
CA ASN A 154 21.17 9.49 13.89
C ASN A 154 19.81 10.15 13.63
N TYR A 155 19.81 11.35 13.05
CA TYR A 155 18.58 12.01 12.62
C TYR A 155 17.80 11.14 11.62
N TYR A 156 18.48 10.67 10.57
CA TYR A 156 17.87 9.83 9.55
C TYR A 156 17.31 8.53 10.13
N LEU A 157 18.10 7.80 10.93
CA LEU A 157 17.67 6.56 11.57
C LEU A 157 16.48 6.78 12.51
N GLY A 158 16.46 7.89 13.24
CA GLY A 158 15.33 8.28 14.07
C GLY A 158 14.05 8.50 13.28
N VAL A 159 14.14 9.19 12.15
CA VAL A 159 13.00 9.40 11.24
C VAL A 159 12.52 8.07 10.66
N GLN A 160 13.41 7.20 10.18
CA GLN A 160 13.06 5.89 9.63
C GLN A 160 12.31 5.03 10.66
N LEU A 161 12.79 4.99 11.90
CA LEU A 161 12.11 4.26 12.97
C LEU A 161 10.73 4.87 13.29
N ALA A 162 10.63 6.19 13.35
CA ALA A 162 9.37 6.87 13.65
C ALA A 162 8.30 6.60 12.59
N VAL A 163 8.69 6.64 11.31
CA VAL A 163 7.81 6.30 10.19
C VAL A 163 7.42 4.82 10.22
N ALA A 164 8.36 3.89 10.40
CA ALA A 164 8.05 2.45 10.42
C ALA A 164 7.13 2.05 11.59
N ARG A 165 7.32 2.66 12.77
CA ARG A 165 6.41 2.47 13.91
C ARG A 165 5.03 3.05 13.63
N SER A 166 4.96 4.26 13.08
CA SER A 166 3.68 4.89 12.69
C SER A 166 2.95 4.06 11.63
N ASN A 167 3.69 3.47 10.69
CA ASN A 167 3.13 2.52 9.72
C ASN A 167 2.56 1.30 10.43
N ALA A 168 3.28 0.69 11.38
CA ALA A 168 2.79 -0.45 12.13
C ALA A 168 1.47 -0.13 12.86
N ASP A 169 1.38 1.03 13.52
CA ASP A 169 0.18 1.47 14.24
C ASP A 169 -1.02 1.69 13.31
N ILE A 170 -0.85 2.50 12.26
CA ILE A 170 -1.94 2.85 11.35
C ILE A 170 -2.32 1.65 10.47
N PHE A 171 -1.37 0.83 10.04
CA PHE A 171 -1.67 -0.32 9.19
C PHE A 171 -2.31 -1.44 10.01
N ALA A 172 -1.97 -1.60 11.29
CA ALA A 172 -2.70 -2.52 12.18
C ALA A 172 -4.18 -2.12 12.31
N LEU A 173 -4.46 -0.81 12.45
CA LEU A 173 -5.83 -0.28 12.45
C LEU A 173 -6.55 -0.61 11.14
N ILE A 174 -5.91 -0.32 9.99
CA ILE A 174 -6.49 -0.62 8.67
C ILE A 174 -6.74 -2.14 8.56
N ALA A 175 -5.75 -2.97 8.86
CA ALA A 175 -5.84 -4.42 8.76
C ALA A 175 -6.98 -4.99 9.63
N ASN A 176 -7.14 -4.47 10.85
CA ASN A 176 -8.22 -4.85 11.75
C ASN A 176 -9.61 -4.48 11.21
N GLU A 177 -9.75 -3.32 10.56
CA GLU A 177 -11.01 -2.93 9.93
C GLU A 177 -11.32 -3.72 8.66
N LEU A 178 -10.30 -4.04 7.87
CA LEU A 178 -10.46 -4.85 6.66
C LEU A 178 -10.79 -6.31 7.00
N SER A 179 -10.17 -6.90 8.03
CA SER A 179 -10.40 -8.30 8.42
C SER A 179 -11.80 -8.57 8.94
N LYS A 180 -12.60 -7.54 9.22
CA LYS A 180 -14.02 -7.66 9.60
C LYS A 180 -14.96 -7.79 8.40
N LYS A 181 -14.45 -7.65 7.17
CA LYS A 181 -15.25 -7.59 5.94
C LYS A 181 -14.89 -8.75 5.03
N ASP A 182 -15.65 -9.84 5.08
CA ASP A 182 -15.37 -11.02 4.26
C ASP A 182 -15.90 -10.90 2.83
N GLY A 183 -15.24 -11.60 1.90
CA GLY A 183 -15.76 -11.82 0.55
C GLY A 183 -15.61 -10.63 -0.42
N LEU A 184 -14.90 -9.57 -0.02
CA LEU A 184 -14.57 -8.46 -0.92
C LEU A 184 -13.55 -8.91 -1.98
N THR A 185 -13.60 -8.25 -3.14
CA THR A 185 -12.55 -8.39 -4.15
C THR A 185 -11.27 -7.68 -3.71
N LEU A 186 -10.14 -8.03 -4.33
CA LEU A 186 -8.86 -7.36 -4.03
C LEU A 186 -8.93 -5.85 -4.28
N GLU A 187 -9.65 -5.40 -5.32
CA GLU A 187 -9.83 -3.98 -5.62
C GLU A 187 -10.67 -3.27 -4.54
N GLN A 188 -11.71 -3.92 -4.04
CA GLN A 188 -12.55 -3.38 -2.96
C GLN A 188 -11.78 -3.26 -1.64
N TYR A 189 -10.89 -4.20 -1.34
CA TYR A 189 -9.97 -4.08 -0.21
C TYR A 189 -8.97 -2.94 -0.41
N ASN A 190 -8.36 -2.82 -1.59
CA ASN A 190 -7.45 -1.71 -1.90
C ASN A 190 -8.15 -0.36 -1.75
N GLN A 191 -9.36 -0.20 -2.28
CA GLN A 191 -10.15 1.03 -2.12
C GLN A 191 -10.49 1.30 -0.65
N SER A 192 -10.87 0.28 0.10
CA SER A 192 -11.15 0.43 1.54
C SER A 192 -9.90 0.85 2.31
N ALA A 193 -8.75 0.24 2.03
CA ALA A 193 -7.47 0.60 2.62
C ALA A 193 -7.08 2.05 2.32
N ARG A 194 -7.21 2.49 1.05
CA ARG A 194 -7.00 3.88 0.63
C ARG A 194 -7.85 4.85 1.44
N ASN A 195 -9.15 4.57 1.54
CA ASN A 195 -10.11 5.42 2.23
C ASN A 195 -9.79 5.51 3.74
N ILE A 196 -9.51 4.39 4.39
CA ILE A 196 -9.17 4.38 5.82
C ILE A 196 -7.85 5.12 6.05
N PHE A 197 -6.83 4.92 5.21
CA PHE A 197 -5.57 5.66 5.32
C PHE A 197 -5.78 7.16 5.13
N ALA A 198 -6.51 7.59 4.10
CA ALA A 198 -6.80 9.00 3.84
C ALA A 198 -7.50 9.67 5.04
N ASN A 199 -8.47 8.99 5.64
CA ASN A 199 -9.16 9.46 6.85
C ASN A 199 -8.24 9.57 8.07
N ASN A 200 -7.13 8.82 8.08
CA ASN A 200 -6.14 8.81 9.15
C ASN A 200 -4.83 9.55 8.78
N ALA A 201 -4.78 10.26 7.64
CA ALA A 201 -3.55 10.86 7.14
C ALA A 201 -2.93 11.88 8.11
N GLY A 202 -3.76 12.78 8.66
CA GLY A 202 -3.31 13.74 9.67
C GLY A 202 -2.83 13.07 10.96
N LEU A 203 -3.56 12.03 11.40
CA LEU A 203 -3.18 11.22 12.55
C LEU A 203 -1.83 10.54 12.34
N PHE A 204 -1.62 9.93 11.17
CA PHE A 204 -0.35 9.31 10.81
C PHE A 204 0.82 10.29 10.91
N LEU A 205 0.69 11.48 10.30
CA LEU A 205 1.75 12.50 10.34
C LEU A 205 2.03 12.99 11.77
N GLN A 206 1.00 13.16 12.58
CA GLN A 206 1.15 13.51 14.00
C GLN A 206 1.91 12.41 14.76
N ARG A 207 1.60 11.14 14.52
CA ARG A 207 2.26 9.99 15.17
C ARG A 207 3.73 9.89 14.81
N VAL A 208 4.11 10.18 13.57
CA VAL A 208 5.52 10.24 13.16
C VAL A 208 6.28 11.25 14.01
N ASN A 209 5.74 12.46 14.21
CA ASN A 209 6.38 13.48 15.03
C ASN A 209 6.46 13.05 16.50
N GLU A 210 5.36 12.57 17.08
CA GLU A 210 5.31 12.12 18.48
C GLU A 210 6.34 11.01 18.76
N ILE A 211 6.45 10.03 17.86
CA ILE A 211 7.40 8.92 18.01
C ILE A 211 8.85 9.41 17.86
N TYR A 212 9.10 10.32 16.91
CA TYR A 212 10.42 10.91 16.73
C TYR A 212 10.86 11.69 17.97
N ASP A 213 9.97 12.51 18.54
CA ASP A 213 10.25 13.31 19.74
C ASP A 213 10.48 12.43 20.98
N GLN A 214 9.76 11.31 21.11
CA GLN A 214 10.01 10.31 22.15
C GLN A 214 11.38 9.60 21.99
N GLY A 215 12.00 9.69 20.82
CA GLY A 215 13.25 9.02 20.48
C GLY A 215 14.54 9.74 20.88
N GLN A 216 14.46 10.90 21.55
CA GLN A 216 15.63 11.78 21.79
C GLN A 216 16.79 11.14 22.59
N ASN A 217 16.58 10.00 23.26
CA ASN A 217 17.61 9.28 24.01
C ASN A 217 17.89 7.85 23.47
N ILE A 218 17.36 7.52 22.29
CA ILE A 218 17.60 6.22 21.66
C ILE A 218 18.99 6.25 21.03
N GLN A 219 19.79 5.23 21.33
CA GLN A 219 21.04 4.99 20.63
C GLN A 219 20.75 4.11 19.41
N TYR A 220 21.28 4.52 18.26
CA TYR A 220 21.13 3.80 17.00
C TYR A 220 22.46 3.14 16.63
N THR A 221 22.40 1.95 16.06
CA THR A 221 23.58 1.25 15.53
C THR A 221 23.27 0.77 14.13
N LEU A 222 23.89 1.41 13.13
CA LEU A 222 23.87 0.93 11.76
C LEU A 222 24.63 -0.39 11.69
N LEU A 223 23.96 -1.45 11.26
CA LEU A 223 24.53 -2.79 11.14
C LEU A 223 24.97 -3.08 9.70
N ASP A 224 24.17 -2.65 8.74
CA ASP A 224 24.41 -2.94 7.33
C ASP A 224 23.87 -1.84 6.40
N TYR A 225 24.60 -1.59 5.32
CA TYR A 225 24.24 -0.62 4.28
C TYR A 225 24.92 -0.97 2.97
N ALA A 226 24.12 -1.28 1.95
CA ALA A 226 24.56 -1.32 0.56
C ALA A 226 23.43 -0.89 -0.37
N ASP A 227 23.67 -1.01 -1.68
CA ASP A 227 22.79 -0.49 -2.73
C ASP A 227 21.35 -1.04 -2.67
N ASN A 228 21.13 -2.22 -2.08
CA ASN A 228 19.84 -2.90 -2.03
C ASN A 228 19.37 -3.30 -0.64
N HIS A 229 20.09 -2.93 0.42
CA HIS A 229 19.72 -3.29 1.78
C HIS A 229 20.20 -2.26 2.81
N PHE A 230 19.46 -2.17 3.91
CA PHE A 230 19.73 -1.24 4.99
C PHE A 230 19.20 -1.80 6.31
N LYS A 231 20.06 -1.87 7.33
CA LYS A 231 19.73 -2.53 8.59
C LYS A 231 20.33 -1.80 9.79
N PHE A 232 19.53 -1.58 10.82
CA PHE A 232 20.00 -0.97 12.06
C PHE A 232 19.24 -1.48 13.27
N THR A 233 19.86 -1.35 14.45
CA THR A 233 19.24 -1.63 15.74
C THR A 233 19.18 -0.39 16.60
N THR A 234 18.35 -0.47 17.64
CA THR A 234 18.24 0.58 18.65
C THR A 234 18.38 0.05 20.07
N SER A 235 18.83 0.91 20.99
CA SER A 235 18.97 0.57 22.41
C SER A 235 17.65 0.21 23.10
N ASN A 236 16.51 0.62 22.56
CA ASN A 236 15.19 0.27 23.08
C ASN A 236 14.60 -1.00 22.45
N GLY A 237 15.38 -1.78 21.71
CA GLY A 237 15.01 -3.15 21.31
C GLY A 237 14.37 -3.27 19.93
N TYR A 238 14.44 -2.24 19.08
CA TYR A 238 14.02 -2.36 17.68
C TYR A 238 15.15 -2.90 16.81
N LEU A 239 14.76 -3.73 15.85
CA LEU A 239 15.55 -4.09 14.68
C LEU A 239 14.77 -3.64 13.45
N PHE A 240 15.35 -2.74 12.67
CA PHE A 240 14.83 -2.29 11.38
C PHE A 240 15.67 -2.92 10.28
N GLU A 241 15.00 -3.46 9.26
CA GLU A 241 15.63 -4.03 8.09
C GLU A 241 14.80 -3.69 6.85
N PHE A 242 15.46 -3.21 5.81
CA PHE A 242 14.88 -3.05 4.48
C PHE A 242 15.77 -3.75 3.46
N GLY A 243 15.19 -4.53 2.56
CA GLY A 243 15.94 -5.26 1.52
C GLY A 243 15.03 -6.02 0.57
N TYR A 244 15.48 -7.20 0.11
CA TYR A 244 14.74 -8.07 -0.81
C TYR A 244 13.32 -8.42 -0.32
N ASP A 245 13.19 -8.71 0.97
CA ASP A 245 11.90 -9.05 1.60
C ASP A 245 11.03 -7.82 1.94
N GLY A 246 11.45 -6.63 1.50
CA GLY A 246 10.83 -5.36 1.85
C GLY A 246 11.20 -4.88 3.25
N LEU A 247 10.33 -4.07 3.85
CA LEU A 247 10.51 -3.51 5.18
C LEU A 247 10.10 -4.54 6.24
N ASN A 248 11.01 -4.80 7.18
CA ASN A 248 10.81 -5.60 8.37
C ASN A 248 11.19 -4.80 9.62
N LEU A 249 10.22 -4.62 10.53
CA LEU A 249 10.44 -4.03 11.85
C LEU A 249 10.12 -5.07 12.92
N ASN A 250 11.10 -5.37 13.77
CA ASN A 250 10.93 -6.22 14.94
C ASN A 250 11.14 -5.41 16.22
N PHE A 251 10.33 -5.67 17.25
CA PHE A 251 10.51 -5.15 18.60
C PHE A 251 10.72 -6.31 19.55
N ASN A 252 11.89 -6.41 20.19
CA ASN A 252 12.25 -7.53 21.05
C ASN A 252 11.99 -8.91 20.39
N ARG A 253 12.36 -9.02 19.10
CA ARG A 253 12.15 -10.21 18.24
C ARG A 253 10.69 -10.54 17.90
N ILE A 254 9.75 -9.67 18.26
CA ILE A 254 8.35 -9.78 17.85
C ILE A 254 8.17 -8.97 16.55
N PRO A 255 7.63 -9.56 15.47
CA PRO A 255 7.40 -8.83 14.23
C PRO A 255 6.30 -7.78 14.43
N TRP A 256 6.65 -6.52 14.22
CA TRP A 256 5.74 -5.38 14.33
C TRP A 256 5.29 -4.85 12.97
N TYR A 257 6.11 -5.07 11.94
CA TYR A 257 5.78 -4.79 10.56
C TYR A 257 6.56 -5.80 9.71
N SER A 258 5.92 -6.87 9.23
CA SER A 258 6.60 -7.92 8.45
C SER A 258 5.58 -8.90 7.89
N GLY A 259 5.61 -9.17 6.58
CA GLY A 259 4.80 -10.23 5.96
C GLY A 259 3.30 -10.11 6.24
N ASP A 260 2.77 -10.92 7.15
CA ASP A 260 1.38 -10.91 7.64
C ASP A 260 1.20 -10.28 9.03
N TYR A 261 2.28 -9.89 9.70
CA TYR A 261 2.29 -9.35 11.06
C TYR A 261 2.30 -7.83 11.12
N LEU A 262 1.41 -7.30 11.95
CA LEU A 262 1.37 -5.91 12.40
C LEU A 262 1.20 -5.89 13.92
N LEU A 263 2.11 -5.19 14.62
CA LEU A 263 2.15 -5.12 16.10
C LEU A 263 2.09 -6.50 16.80
N GLY A 264 2.77 -7.51 16.23
CA GLY A 264 2.82 -8.86 16.79
C GLY A 264 1.59 -9.74 16.50
N LYS A 265 0.63 -9.26 15.71
CA LYS A 265 -0.57 -10.01 15.32
C LYS A 265 -0.61 -10.24 13.81
N SER A 266 -0.95 -11.46 13.40
CA SER A 266 -1.21 -11.80 11.99
C SER A 266 -2.60 -11.33 11.56
N TYR A 267 -2.71 -10.70 10.39
CA TYR A 267 -3.96 -10.25 9.79
C TYR A 267 -4.15 -10.83 8.38
N MET A 268 -5.24 -11.56 8.21
CA MET A 268 -5.63 -12.19 6.95
C MET A 268 -6.94 -11.58 6.43
N LEU A 269 -7.06 -11.45 5.11
CA LEU A 269 -8.24 -10.97 4.40
C LEU A 269 -8.84 -12.13 3.60
N ASN A 270 -10.14 -12.36 3.75
CA ASN A 270 -10.85 -13.35 2.96
C ASN A 270 -11.28 -12.72 1.63
N VAL A 271 -10.49 -12.94 0.59
CA VAL A 271 -10.63 -12.29 -0.72
C VAL A 271 -11.39 -13.16 -1.69
N ASN A 272 -12.46 -12.64 -2.29
CA ASN A 272 -13.12 -13.26 -3.42
C ASN A 272 -12.25 -13.09 -4.67
N TYR A 273 -11.43 -14.10 -4.97
CA TYR A 273 -10.32 -14.00 -5.91
C TYR A 273 -10.74 -14.26 -7.35
N LEU A 274 -11.75 -15.11 -7.56
CA LEU A 274 -12.22 -15.54 -8.87
C LEU A 274 -13.62 -15.00 -9.15
N VAL A 275 -13.72 -13.68 -9.29
CA VAL A 275 -14.93 -13.05 -9.83
C VAL A 275 -14.97 -13.30 -11.33
N GLN A 276 -15.85 -14.18 -11.79
CA GLN A 276 -16.04 -14.32 -13.23
C GLN A 276 -16.68 -13.03 -13.77
N PRO A 277 -16.12 -12.42 -14.84
CA PRO A 277 -16.76 -11.27 -15.47
C PRO A 277 -18.15 -11.71 -15.93
N LYS A 278 -19.18 -10.95 -15.53
CA LYS A 278 -20.54 -11.15 -16.02
C LYS A 278 -20.50 -11.03 -17.55
N PRO A 279 -21.03 -12.00 -18.33
CA PRO A 279 -21.03 -11.88 -19.78
C PRO A 279 -21.75 -10.59 -20.17
N THR A 280 -21.03 -9.67 -20.81
CA THR A 280 -21.63 -8.51 -21.45
C THR A 280 -22.56 -9.04 -22.52
N GLN A 281 -23.88 -8.86 -22.37
CA GLN A 281 -24.81 -9.14 -23.45
C GLN A 281 -24.37 -8.31 -24.64
N ALA A 282 -24.02 -8.99 -25.74
CA ALA A 282 -23.73 -8.33 -27.00
C ALA A 282 -24.91 -7.41 -27.33
N PRO A 283 -24.67 -6.18 -27.82
CA PRO A 283 -25.75 -5.33 -28.28
C PRO A 283 -26.56 -6.11 -29.31
N ALA A 284 -27.88 -6.18 -29.10
CA ALA A 284 -28.80 -6.85 -30.00
C ALA A 284 -28.54 -6.35 -31.43
N THR A 285 -28.23 -7.27 -32.34
CA THR A 285 -28.12 -6.98 -33.76
C THR A 285 -29.45 -6.37 -34.23
N PRO A 286 -29.44 -5.20 -34.91
CA PRO A 286 -30.65 -4.67 -35.51
C PRO A 286 -31.20 -5.67 -36.53
N PRO A 287 -32.52 -5.86 -36.63
CA PRO A 287 -33.11 -6.71 -37.66
C PRO A 287 -32.71 -6.19 -39.05
N GLY A 288 -32.23 -7.11 -39.88
CA GLY A 288 -31.55 -6.84 -41.15
C GLY A 288 -32.36 -5.98 -42.11
N SER A 289 -31.67 -5.05 -42.77
CA SER A 289 -32.17 -4.42 -43.97
C SER A 289 -32.18 -5.43 -45.14
N PRO A 290 -33.23 -5.43 -45.98
CA PRO A 290 -33.34 -6.37 -47.10
C PRO A 290 -32.24 -6.14 -48.13
N VAL A 291 -31.63 -7.23 -48.58
CA VAL A 291 -30.66 -7.27 -49.69
C VAL A 291 -31.40 -6.95 -50.99
N ASN A 292 -30.97 -5.90 -51.68
CA ASN A 292 -31.45 -5.54 -53.01
C ASN A 292 -30.75 -6.43 -54.06
N PRO A 293 -31.48 -7.27 -54.82
CA PRO A 293 -30.89 -8.17 -55.79
C PRO A 293 -30.76 -7.47 -57.14
N ASP A 294 -29.85 -6.51 -57.26
CA ASP A 294 -29.45 -5.95 -58.55
C ASP A 294 -28.00 -5.51 -58.46
N ASN A 295 -27.08 -6.48 -58.59
CA ASN A 295 -25.71 -6.27 -59.06
C ASN A 295 -25.08 -7.64 -59.33
N ALA A 296 -25.58 -8.29 -60.39
CA ALA A 296 -24.83 -9.30 -61.12
C ALA A 296 -24.50 -8.70 -62.50
N LYS A 297 -23.28 -8.21 -62.64
CA LYS A 297 -22.57 -8.09 -63.92
C LYS A 297 -21.11 -8.41 -63.69
#